data_AF-A0A8S0ZPV2-F1
#
_entry.id   AF-A0A8S0ZPV2-F1
#
_cell.length_a   1.000
_cell.length_b   1.000
_cell.length_c   1.000
_cell.angle_alpha   90.00
_cell.angle_beta   90.00
_cell.angle_gamma   90.00
#
_symmetry.space_group_name_H-M   'P 1'
#
loop_
_entity.id
_entity.type
_entity.pdbx_description
1 polymer ?
#
loop_
_entity_poly.entity_id
_entity_poly.type
_entity_poly.pdbx_seq_one_letter_code
_entity_poly.pdbx_strand_id
1 'polypeptide(L)'
;MVDRLVNSEANARRIAMVESCFGSSGQPLAEQGRVLVGEGVLTKMCRKKPKARQFFLFNDILVYGNIVINKKKYNKQHVIPLEEVKLESLKDDGQFRNGWLIRTASKSFAVYAATATEKEEWMAHIDKCIEDLLRKSGKQPPSEHAAVWVPDNEASTCMHCKKTQFTVLNRRHHCRKCGSVVCGPCSSKRYLLRGQSDKPLRVCLQCFDELNRERARPQAQAPPATTPPVKADASGSGGDSSADEDSDDEGVTAEENHDEYKLNCPKFYGDSEKTEETNNHSSKDSAK
;
A
#
# COMPACT_ATOMS: atom_id res chain seq x y z
N MET A 1 -12.05 -5.48 -21.38
CA MET A 1 -13.11 -5.44 -20.33
C MET A 1 -13.11 -4.09 -19.65
N VAL A 2 -11.97 -3.64 -19.10
CA VAL A 2 -11.77 -2.25 -18.65
C VAL A 2 -12.07 -1.25 -19.77
N ASP A 3 -11.63 -1.52 -21.01
CA ASP A 3 -11.81 -0.59 -22.15
C ASP A 3 -13.28 -0.30 -22.52
N ARG A 4 -14.25 -1.15 -22.13
CA ARG A 4 -15.69 -0.89 -22.33
C ARG A 4 -16.28 0.05 -21.27
N LEU A 5 -15.67 0.08 -20.09
CA LEU A 5 -16.09 0.92 -18.96
C LEU A 5 -15.38 2.28 -18.98
N VAL A 6 -14.25 2.38 -19.68
CA VAL A 6 -13.53 3.62 -19.95
C VAL A 6 -14.52 4.63 -20.53
N ASN A 7 -14.69 5.76 -19.83
CA ASN A 7 -15.61 6.85 -20.19
C ASN A 7 -17.11 6.55 -20.10
N SER A 8 -17.53 5.43 -19.48
CA SER A 8 -18.94 5.24 -19.17
C SER A 8 -19.40 6.24 -18.08
N GLU A 9 -20.62 6.77 -18.18
CA GLU A 9 -21.19 7.59 -17.12
C GLU A 9 -21.23 6.84 -15.78
N ALA A 10 -21.45 5.53 -15.81
CA ALA A 10 -21.45 4.68 -14.64
C ALA A 10 -20.07 4.63 -13.96
N ASN A 11 -18.97 4.62 -14.72
CA ASN A 11 -17.62 4.76 -14.17
C ASN A 11 -17.42 6.15 -13.56
N ALA A 12 -17.75 7.22 -14.29
CA ALA A 12 -17.59 8.59 -13.79
C ALA A 12 -18.35 8.82 -12.48
N ARG A 13 -19.60 8.33 -12.37
CA ARG A 13 -20.39 8.37 -11.13
C ARG A 13 -19.74 7.61 -9.98
N ARG A 14 -19.17 6.43 -10.25
CA ARG A 14 -18.45 5.64 -9.24
C ARG A 14 -17.21 6.35 -8.73
N ILE A 15 -16.39 6.93 -9.61
CA ILE A 15 -15.19 7.69 -9.22
C ILE A 15 -15.58 8.91 -8.37
N ALA A 16 -16.58 9.68 -8.80
CA ALA A 16 -17.08 10.82 -8.03
C ALA A 16 -17.61 10.43 -6.64
N MET A 17 -18.24 9.26 -6.51
CA MET A 17 -18.66 8.73 -5.21
C MET A 17 -17.45 8.46 -4.31
N VAL A 18 -16.38 7.85 -4.84
CA VAL A 18 -15.14 7.60 -4.07
C VAL A 18 -14.53 8.93 -3.58
N GLU A 19 -14.42 9.93 -4.46
CA GLU A 19 -13.92 11.27 -4.09
C GLU A 19 -14.78 11.91 -2.98
N SER A 20 -16.11 11.85 -3.12
CA SER A 20 -17.05 12.36 -2.13
C SER A 20 -16.88 11.69 -0.75
N CYS A 21 -16.52 10.41 -0.72
CA CYS A 21 -16.26 9.70 0.55
C CYS A 21 -15.00 10.22 1.27
N PHE A 22 -13.99 10.70 0.53
CA PHE A 22 -12.81 11.36 1.13
C PHE A 22 -13.03 12.84 1.44
N GLY A 23 -13.99 13.48 0.76
CA GLY A 23 -14.32 14.89 0.93
C GLY A 23 -13.13 15.81 0.67
N SER A 24 -13.07 16.95 1.37
CA SER A 24 -12.00 17.94 1.22
C SER A 24 -10.62 17.46 1.70
N SER A 25 -10.54 16.29 2.35
CA SER A 25 -9.27 15.71 2.80
C SER A 25 -8.59 14.83 1.74
N GLY A 26 -9.30 14.51 0.66
CA GLY A 26 -8.79 13.72 -0.46
C GLY A 26 -8.29 14.60 -1.62
N GLN A 27 -7.50 13.98 -2.47
CA GLN A 27 -7.12 14.46 -3.79
C GLN A 27 -8.12 13.95 -4.85
N PRO A 28 -8.33 14.71 -5.94
CA PRO A 28 -9.09 14.24 -7.08
C PRO A 28 -8.52 12.95 -7.66
N LEU A 29 -9.42 12.04 -8.03
CA LEU A 29 -9.16 10.75 -8.65
C LEU A 29 -9.69 10.70 -10.09
N ALA A 30 -10.59 11.58 -10.52
CA ALA A 30 -11.07 11.59 -11.90
C ALA A 30 -9.95 11.95 -12.89
N GLU A 31 -9.66 11.03 -13.81
CA GLU A 31 -8.67 11.22 -14.89
C GLU A 31 -9.11 10.49 -16.15
N GLN A 32 -8.70 11.01 -17.31
CA GLN A 32 -9.06 10.41 -18.60
C GLN A 32 -8.52 8.97 -18.70
N GLY A 33 -9.38 8.01 -19.05
CA GLY A 33 -8.99 6.61 -19.15
C GLY A 33 -8.91 5.85 -17.82
N ARG A 34 -9.07 6.53 -16.68
CA ARG A 34 -9.09 5.87 -15.36
C ARG A 34 -10.43 5.19 -15.10
N VAL A 35 -10.37 3.95 -14.62
CA VAL A 35 -11.54 3.10 -14.35
C VAL A 35 -11.44 2.53 -12.95
N LEU A 36 -12.52 2.61 -12.17
CA LEU A 36 -12.64 1.89 -10.90
C LEU A 36 -12.90 0.41 -11.20
N VAL A 37 -11.91 -0.43 -10.89
CA VAL A 37 -11.90 -1.87 -11.12
C VAL A 37 -12.45 -2.63 -9.93
N GLY A 38 -12.15 -2.20 -8.70
CA GLY A 38 -12.74 -2.83 -7.53
C GLY A 38 -12.60 -2.02 -6.26
N GLU A 39 -13.37 -2.40 -5.25
CA GLU A 39 -13.34 -1.78 -3.93
C GLU A 39 -13.68 -2.77 -2.82
N GLY A 40 -13.17 -2.55 -1.62
CA GLY A 40 -13.47 -3.40 -0.48
C GLY A 40 -12.59 -3.10 0.73
N VAL A 41 -12.91 -3.75 1.86
CA VAL A 41 -12.15 -3.60 3.09
C VAL A 41 -11.07 -4.68 3.17
N LEU A 42 -9.83 -4.27 3.41
CA LEU A 42 -8.74 -5.19 3.73
C LEU A 42 -8.14 -4.83 5.10
N THR A 43 -7.64 -5.85 5.79
CA THR A 43 -6.90 -5.66 7.04
C THR A 43 -5.45 -5.36 6.74
N LYS A 44 -5.02 -4.12 6.94
CA LYS A 44 -3.64 -3.69 6.72
C LYS A 44 -2.81 -3.89 7.98
N MET A 45 -1.70 -4.62 7.86
CA MET A 45 -0.73 -4.73 8.96
C MET A 45 -0.03 -3.39 9.17
N CYS A 46 -0.23 -2.81 10.35
CA CYS A 46 0.43 -1.60 10.80
C CYS A 46 1.37 -1.93 11.96
N ARG A 47 2.28 -1.01 12.30
CA ARG A 47 3.33 -1.22 13.32
C ARG A 47 2.80 -1.72 14.66
N LYS A 48 1.68 -1.15 15.13
CA LYS A 48 1.10 -1.43 16.45
C LYS A 48 0.04 -2.54 16.42
N LYS A 49 -0.91 -2.45 15.49
CA LYS A 49 -2.05 -3.38 15.36
C LYS A 49 -2.53 -3.48 13.92
N PRO A 50 -3.10 -4.61 13.50
CA PRO A 50 -3.86 -4.69 12.26
C PRO A 50 -5.00 -3.66 12.26
N LYS A 51 -5.25 -3.03 11.12
CA LYS A 51 -6.36 -2.08 10.99
C LYS A 51 -7.09 -2.26 9.66
N ALA A 52 -8.42 -2.29 9.73
CA ALA A 52 -9.27 -2.23 8.54
C ALA A 52 -9.05 -0.92 7.78
N ARG A 53 -8.97 -1.02 6.45
CA ARG A 53 -8.82 0.11 5.53
C ARG A 53 -9.71 -0.15 4.34
N GLN A 54 -10.35 0.91 3.85
CA GLN A 54 -11.04 0.84 2.56
C GLN A 54 -10.00 0.96 1.46
N PHE A 55 -10.01 0.01 0.53
CA PHE A 55 -9.19 0.00 -0.68
C PHE A 55 -10.07 0.20 -1.92
N PHE A 56 -9.52 0.90 -2.90
CA PHE A 56 -10.08 1.12 -4.22
C PHE A 56 -9.00 0.82 -5.26
N LEU A 57 -9.22 -0.18 -6.08
CA LEU A 57 -8.38 -0.50 -7.21
C LEU A 57 -8.88 0.23 -8.44
N PHE A 58 -8.06 1.10 -8.99
CA PHE A 58 -8.22 1.62 -10.33
C PHE A 58 -7.30 0.86 -11.29
N ASN A 59 -7.50 1.04 -12.58
CA ASN A 59 -6.68 0.40 -13.61
C ASN A 59 -5.23 0.91 -13.65
N ASP A 60 -4.91 2.04 -13.03
CA ASP A 60 -3.60 2.69 -13.01
C ASP A 60 -3.05 2.98 -11.61
N ILE A 61 -3.92 3.08 -10.60
CA ILE A 61 -3.57 3.40 -9.21
C ILE A 61 -4.30 2.48 -8.22
N LEU A 62 -3.66 2.22 -7.08
CA LEU A 62 -4.30 1.66 -5.90
C LEU A 62 -4.47 2.77 -4.85
N VAL A 63 -5.70 2.97 -4.40
CA VAL A 63 -6.05 3.97 -3.39
C VAL A 63 -6.49 3.29 -2.11
N TYR A 64 -6.07 3.80 -0.96
CA TYR A 64 -6.62 3.35 0.32
C TYR A 64 -6.73 4.47 1.36
N GLY A 65 -7.64 4.30 2.32
CA GLY A 65 -7.91 5.27 3.37
C GLY A 65 -8.31 4.65 4.70
N ASN A 66 -8.24 5.43 5.77
CA ASN A 66 -8.83 5.04 7.04
C ASN A 66 -10.35 5.13 6.95
N ILE A 67 -11.03 4.15 7.54
CA ILE A 67 -12.48 4.16 7.68
C ILE A 67 -12.84 5.04 8.89
N VAL A 68 -13.68 6.05 8.64
CA VAL A 68 -14.24 6.93 9.68
C VAL A 68 -15.67 6.47 9.99
N ILE A 69 -16.16 6.85 11.19
CA ILE A 69 -17.50 6.61 11.77
C ILE A 69 -18.61 6.38 10.71
N ASN A 70 -19.46 5.38 10.95
CA ASN A 70 -20.56 4.90 10.09
C ASN A 70 -20.15 4.35 8.70
N LYS A 71 -18.87 4.01 8.48
CA LYS A 71 -18.35 3.35 7.26
C LYS A 71 -18.55 4.09 5.92
N LYS A 72 -19.02 5.34 5.95
CA LYS A 72 -19.35 6.13 4.74
C LYS A 72 -18.38 7.28 4.44
N LYS A 73 -17.40 7.52 5.31
CA LYS A 73 -16.36 8.55 5.12
C LYS A 73 -14.97 7.98 5.33
N TYR A 74 -14.01 8.48 4.57
CA TYR A 74 -12.62 8.05 4.60
C TYR A 74 -11.67 9.23 4.79
N ASN A 75 -10.53 9.01 5.45
CA ASN A 75 -9.48 10.02 5.57
C ASN A 75 -8.08 9.41 5.40
N LYS A 76 -7.04 10.26 5.39
CA LYS A 76 -5.65 9.88 5.11
C LYS A 76 -5.55 9.08 3.81
N GLN A 77 -6.04 9.69 2.72
CA GLN A 77 -5.99 9.08 1.39
C GLN A 77 -4.54 8.82 0.99
N HIS A 78 -4.28 7.60 0.54
CA HIS A 78 -3.01 7.18 -0.02
C HIS A 78 -3.24 6.72 -1.45
N VAL A 79 -2.51 7.29 -2.40
CA VAL A 79 -2.55 6.94 -3.82
C VAL A 79 -1.22 6.30 -4.20
N ILE A 80 -1.25 5.10 -4.76
CA ILE A 80 -0.07 4.33 -5.15
C ILE A 80 -0.17 4.03 -6.65
N PRO A 81 0.76 4.51 -7.49
CA PRO A 81 0.84 4.10 -8.89
C PRO A 81 1.07 2.59 -9.01
N LEU A 82 0.25 1.89 -9.79
CA LEU A 82 0.36 0.44 -9.97
C LEU A 82 1.64 0.02 -10.71
N GLU A 83 2.18 0.90 -11.56
CA GLU A 83 3.48 0.66 -12.21
C GLU A 83 4.61 0.39 -11.21
N GLU A 84 4.46 0.85 -9.96
CA GLU A 84 5.46 0.67 -8.89
C GLU A 84 5.16 -0.50 -7.95
N VAL A 85 4.10 -1.28 -8.22
CA VAL A 85 3.60 -2.31 -7.31
C VAL A 85 4.12 -3.68 -7.70
N LYS A 86 4.53 -4.45 -6.71
CA LYS A 86 4.75 -5.90 -6.82
C LYS A 86 4.00 -6.63 -5.71
N LEU A 87 3.30 -7.70 -6.08
CA LEU A 87 2.62 -8.57 -5.14
C LEU A 87 3.47 -9.78 -4.74
N GLU A 88 3.35 -10.21 -3.49
CA GLU A 88 3.96 -11.44 -2.99
C GLU A 88 3.03 -12.11 -1.99
N SER A 89 2.60 -13.34 -2.30
CA SER A 89 1.73 -14.11 -1.40
C SER A 89 2.43 -14.43 -0.08
N LEU A 90 1.74 -14.26 1.04
CA LEU A 90 2.22 -14.69 2.35
C LEU A 90 1.65 -16.07 2.69
N LYS A 91 2.46 -16.86 3.39
CA LYS A 91 2.01 -18.12 3.99
C LYS A 91 1.11 -17.82 5.18
N ASP A 92 0.09 -18.65 5.36
CA ASP A 92 -0.76 -18.60 6.55
C ASP A 92 0.06 -18.95 7.80
N ASP A 93 -0.12 -18.17 8.87
CA ASP A 93 0.52 -18.38 10.17
C ASP A 93 -0.43 -18.02 11.32
N GLY A 94 -0.92 -19.04 12.03
CA GLY A 94 -1.89 -18.89 13.12
C GLY A 94 -3.15 -18.13 12.68
N GLN A 95 -3.39 -16.98 13.30
CA GLN A 95 -4.52 -16.10 12.99
C GLN A 95 -4.33 -15.27 11.70
N PHE A 96 -3.11 -15.20 11.16
CA PHE A 96 -2.80 -14.41 9.98
C PHE A 96 -2.94 -15.28 8.74
N ARG A 97 -4.12 -15.26 8.14
CA ARG A 97 -4.48 -16.06 6.96
C ARG A 97 -4.90 -15.19 5.80
N ASN A 98 -4.77 -15.71 4.58
CA ASN A 98 -5.19 -15.00 3.37
C ASN A 98 -4.42 -13.67 3.19
N GLY A 99 -3.13 -13.66 3.52
CA GLY A 99 -2.28 -12.47 3.43
C GLY A 99 -1.44 -12.38 2.16
N TRP A 100 -1.07 -11.16 1.76
CA TRP A 100 -0.05 -10.88 0.75
C TRP A 100 0.65 -9.53 1.03
N LEU A 101 1.84 -9.36 0.48
CA LEU A 101 2.58 -8.09 0.50
C LEU A 101 2.22 -7.27 -0.74
N ILE A 102 1.95 -5.99 -0.51
CA ILE A 102 1.98 -4.95 -1.54
C ILE A 102 3.32 -4.24 -1.36
N ARG A 103 4.24 -4.50 -2.29
CA ARG A 103 5.55 -3.85 -2.33
C ARG A 103 5.46 -2.60 -3.20
N THR A 104 5.99 -1.49 -2.70
CA THR A 104 6.03 -0.20 -3.43
C THR A 104 7.39 0.46 -3.24
N ALA A 105 7.72 1.47 -4.05
CA ALA A 105 8.96 2.22 -3.93
C ALA A 105 9.11 2.90 -2.56
N SER A 106 8.02 3.47 -2.03
CA SER A 106 8.06 4.31 -0.83
C SER A 106 7.65 3.58 0.45
N LYS A 107 6.70 2.63 0.39
CA LYS A 107 6.15 1.95 1.56
C LYS A 107 5.53 0.59 1.22
N SER A 108 6.21 -0.47 1.59
CA SER A 108 5.68 -1.84 1.48
C SER A 108 4.92 -2.25 2.74
N PHE A 109 3.87 -3.05 2.57
CA PHE A 109 3.05 -3.51 3.69
C PHE A 109 2.29 -4.81 3.37
N ALA A 110 1.98 -5.56 4.43
CA ALA A 110 1.08 -6.71 4.34
C ALA A 110 -0.39 -6.27 4.45
N VAL A 111 -1.23 -6.94 3.69
CA VAL A 111 -2.70 -6.90 3.79
C VAL A 111 -3.26 -8.31 3.88
N TYR A 112 -4.45 -8.43 4.46
CA TYR A 112 -5.16 -9.68 4.65
C TYR A 112 -6.63 -9.50 4.26
N ALA A 113 -7.15 -10.45 3.49
CA ALA A 113 -8.57 -10.52 3.15
C ALA A 113 -9.33 -11.42 4.14
N ALA A 114 -10.66 -11.34 4.16
CA ALA A 114 -11.46 -12.16 5.06
C ALA A 114 -11.45 -13.64 4.61
N THR A 115 -11.44 -13.87 3.30
CA THR A 115 -11.41 -15.22 2.72
C THR A 115 -10.27 -15.44 1.74
N ALA A 116 -9.97 -16.71 1.45
CA ALA A 116 -9.02 -17.10 0.42
C ALA A 116 -9.45 -16.62 -0.98
N THR A 117 -10.74 -16.75 -1.29
CA THR A 117 -11.33 -16.28 -2.55
C THR A 117 -11.14 -14.78 -2.73
N GLU A 118 -11.43 -13.98 -1.70
CA GLU A 118 -11.20 -12.53 -1.76
C GLU A 118 -9.72 -12.20 -1.98
N LYS A 119 -8.79 -12.90 -1.31
CA LYS A 119 -7.35 -12.75 -1.57
C LYS A 119 -7.03 -13.01 -3.04
N GLU A 120 -7.51 -14.12 -3.59
CA GLU A 120 -7.25 -14.52 -4.98
C GLU A 120 -7.81 -13.48 -5.96
N GLU A 121 -9.04 -13.01 -5.75
CA GLU A 121 -9.67 -11.99 -6.59
C GLU A 121 -8.91 -10.66 -6.55
N TRP A 122 -8.53 -10.18 -5.36
CA TRP A 122 -7.74 -8.96 -5.21
C TRP A 122 -6.39 -9.06 -5.92
N MET A 123 -5.64 -10.14 -5.67
CA MET A 123 -4.33 -10.32 -6.27
C MET A 123 -4.44 -10.41 -7.80
N ALA A 124 -5.38 -11.22 -8.32
CA ALA A 124 -5.58 -11.39 -9.75
C ALA A 124 -5.96 -10.07 -10.46
N HIS A 125 -6.85 -9.28 -9.87
CA HIS A 125 -7.26 -7.99 -10.45
C HIS A 125 -6.13 -6.97 -10.43
N ILE A 126 -5.35 -6.89 -9.35
CA ILE A 126 -4.20 -5.99 -9.26
C ILE A 126 -3.14 -6.40 -10.28
N ASP A 127 -2.76 -7.68 -10.33
CA ASP A 127 -1.74 -8.19 -11.27
C ASP A 127 -2.15 -7.93 -12.72
N LYS A 128 -3.41 -8.17 -13.07
CA LYS A 128 -3.95 -7.87 -14.40
C LYS A 128 -3.84 -6.38 -14.76
N CYS A 129 -4.14 -5.48 -13.81
CA CYS A 129 -3.99 -4.04 -14.04
C CYS A 129 -2.51 -3.67 -14.26
N ILE A 130 -1.60 -4.21 -13.46
CA ILE A 130 -0.16 -3.99 -13.60
C ILE A 130 0.34 -4.48 -14.96
N GLU A 131 -0.01 -5.70 -15.36
CA GLU A 131 0.36 -6.28 -16.66
C GLU A 131 -0.14 -5.43 -17.83
N ASP A 132 -1.41 -5.01 -17.79
CA ASP A 132 -2.00 -4.17 -18.82
C ASP A 132 -1.32 -2.79 -18.91
N LEU A 133 -0.96 -2.18 -17.78
CA LEU A 133 -0.23 -0.91 -17.73
C LEU A 133 1.18 -1.03 -18.29
N LEU A 134 1.94 -2.03 -17.86
CA LEU A 134 3.32 -2.24 -18.31
C LEU A 134 3.35 -2.56 -19.82
N ARG A 135 2.38 -3.34 -20.30
CA ARG A 135 2.22 -3.61 -21.74
C ARG A 135 1.93 -2.34 -22.54
N LYS A 136 1.12 -1.43 -22.02
CA LYS A 136 0.78 -0.15 -22.68
C LYS A 136 1.90 0.89 -22.60
N SER A 137 2.63 0.96 -21.49
CA SER A 137 3.67 1.98 -21.26
C SER A 137 5.06 1.56 -21.78
N GLY A 138 5.31 0.26 -21.97
CA GLY A 138 6.62 -0.27 -22.32
C GLY A 138 7.67 -0.15 -21.20
N LYS A 139 7.27 0.29 -20.01
CA LYS A 139 8.16 0.41 -18.84
C LYS A 139 8.49 -0.96 -18.25
N GLN A 140 9.65 -1.04 -17.62
CA GLN A 140 10.04 -2.21 -16.83
C GLN A 140 9.54 -2.07 -15.39
N PRO A 141 9.21 -3.19 -14.72
CA PRO A 141 8.83 -3.16 -13.32
C PRO A 141 10.00 -2.65 -12.45
N PRO A 142 9.71 -2.03 -11.29
CA PRO A 142 10.75 -1.53 -10.40
C PRO A 142 11.67 -2.64 -9.89
N SER A 143 12.97 -2.38 -9.88
CA SER A 143 13.97 -3.31 -9.35
C SER A 143 14.10 -3.24 -7.82
N GLU A 144 13.70 -2.13 -7.19
CA GLU A 144 13.82 -1.91 -5.75
C GLU A 144 12.50 -1.46 -5.13
N HIS A 145 12.19 -1.99 -3.95
CA HIS A 145 11.00 -1.64 -3.17
C HIS A 145 11.40 -1.35 -1.72
N ALA A 146 10.61 -0.53 -1.03
CA ALA A 146 10.81 -0.28 0.39
C ALA A 146 10.69 -1.57 1.21
N ALA A 147 11.42 -1.66 2.32
CA ALA A 147 11.31 -2.80 3.22
C ALA A 147 9.95 -2.84 3.92
N VAL A 148 9.44 -4.05 4.16
CA VAL A 148 8.30 -4.28 5.07
C VAL A 148 8.83 -4.16 6.49
N TRP A 149 8.15 -3.38 7.31
CA TRP A 149 8.59 -3.17 8.69
C TRP A 149 8.12 -4.31 9.57
N VAL A 150 9.02 -4.76 10.45
CA VAL A 150 8.68 -5.73 11.49
C VAL A 150 7.71 -5.07 12.48
N PRO A 151 6.56 -5.70 12.78
CA PRO A 151 5.62 -5.22 13.80
C PRO A 151 6.26 -5.03 15.19
N ASP A 152 5.78 -4.05 15.95
CA ASP A 152 6.37 -3.69 17.25
C ASP A 152 6.24 -4.81 18.29
N ASN A 153 5.15 -5.58 18.23
CA ASN A 153 4.87 -6.70 19.13
C ASN A 153 5.77 -7.92 18.87
N GLU A 154 6.30 -8.07 17.65
CA GLU A 154 7.25 -9.13 17.30
C GLU A 154 8.68 -8.84 17.76
N ALA A 155 8.97 -7.59 18.14
CA ALA A 155 10.30 -7.17 18.59
C ALA A 155 10.25 -6.61 20.02
N SER A 156 10.48 -7.48 21.01
CA SER A 156 10.65 -7.09 22.42
C SER A 156 12.04 -6.53 22.73
N THR A 157 13.03 -6.81 21.89
CA THR A 157 14.44 -6.43 22.06
C THR A 157 15.02 -5.93 20.74
N CYS A 158 15.98 -5.00 20.79
CA CYS A 158 16.64 -4.46 19.60
C CYS A 158 17.22 -5.57 18.71
N MET A 159 16.84 -5.58 17.44
CA MET A 159 17.22 -6.64 16.50
C MET A 159 18.70 -6.63 16.08
N HIS A 160 19.45 -5.54 16.30
CA HIS A 160 20.90 -5.51 16.07
C HIS A 160 21.69 -5.86 17.33
N CYS A 161 21.68 -5.02 18.36
CA CYS A 161 22.52 -5.27 19.52
C CYS A 161 22.07 -6.45 20.39
N LYS A 162 20.80 -6.88 20.29
CA LYS A 162 20.16 -7.92 21.13
C LYS A 162 20.25 -7.67 22.64
N LYS A 163 20.71 -6.50 23.07
CA LYS A 163 20.94 -6.12 24.48
C LYS A 163 19.85 -5.19 25.02
N THR A 164 19.39 -4.24 24.21
CA THR A 164 18.38 -3.27 24.63
C THR A 164 16.99 -3.85 24.55
N GLN A 165 16.38 -4.15 25.70
CA GLN A 165 14.95 -4.44 25.80
C GLN A 165 14.15 -3.14 25.62
N PHE A 166 13.08 -3.21 24.83
CA PHE A 166 12.24 -2.06 24.57
C PHE A 166 11.23 -1.84 25.70
N THR A 167 11.13 -0.60 26.14
CA THR A 167 10.23 -0.13 27.21
C THR A 167 9.66 1.23 26.84
N VAL A 168 8.90 1.88 27.74
CA VAL A 168 8.43 3.26 27.54
C VAL A 168 9.61 4.23 27.39
N LEU A 169 10.71 4.01 28.13
CA LEU A 169 11.93 4.82 28.06
C LEU A 169 12.82 4.39 26.88
N ASN A 170 12.99 3.08 26.68
CA ASN A 170 13.74 2.53 25.56
C ASN A 170 12.83 2.35 24.35
N ARG A 171 12.59 3.43 23.61
CA ARG A 171 11.64 3.45 22.48
C ARG A 171 12.16 2.64 21.28
N ARG A 172 11.21 2.03 20.56
CA ARG A 172 11.44 1.33 19.29
C ARG A 172 11.68 2.33 18.15
N HIS A 173 12.56 1.96 17.22
CA HIS A 173 12.72 2.66 15.95
C HIS A 173 12.81 1.66 14.81
N HIS A 174 12.39 2.03 13.60
CA HIS A 174 12.55 1.19 12.42
C HIS A 174 13.65 1.75 11.50
N CYS A 175 14.50 0.86 10.99
CA CYS A 175 15.37 1.18 9.88
C CYS A 175 14.54 1.26 8.59
N ARG A 176 14.63 2.36 7.83
CA ARG A 176 13.85 2.52 6.59
C ARG A 176 14.38 1.67 5.42
N LYS A 177 15.66 1.26 5.45
CA LYS A 177 16.24 0.39 4.42
C LYS A 177 15.89 -1.09 4.62
N CYS A 178 15.99 -1.62 5.85
CA CYS A 178 15.79 -3.05 6.11
C CYS A 178 14.53 -3.41 6.91
N GLY A 179 13.80 -2.43 7.47
CA GLY A 179 12.56 -2.67 8.22
C GLY A 179 12.72 -3.20 9.65
N SER A 180 13.94 -3.51 10.11
CA SER A 180 14.19 -4.04 11.46
C SER A 180 13.87 -3.04 12.57
N VAL A 181 13.45 -3.55 13.74
CA VAL A 181 13.22 -2.77 14.97
C VAL A 181 14.49 -2.66 15.79
N VAL A 182 14.92 -1.43 16.06
CA VAL A 182 16.26 -1.10 16.54
C VAL A 182 16.19 0.00 17.61
N CYS A 183 17.15 0.01 18.54
CA CYS A 183 17.26 1.08 19.53
C CYS A 183 17.90 2.35 18.94
N GLY A 184 17.82 3.47 19.68
CA GLY A 184 18.39 4.75 19.28
C GLY A 184 19.88 4.67 18.92
N PRO A 185 20.73 4.06 19.77
CA PRO A 185 22.15 3.87 19.49
C PRO A 185 22.43 3.07 18.21
N CYS A 186 21.69 2.00 17.93
CA CYS A 186 21.85 1.19 16.72
C CYS A 186 21.32 1.84 15.44
N SER A 187 20.74 3.04 15.53
CA SER A 187 20.14 3.75 14.40
C SER A 187 20.35 5.26 14.44
N SER A 188 21.50 5.69 14.96
CA SER A 188 21.84 7.11 15.14
C SER A 188 22.10 7.86 13.83
N LYS A 189 22.11 7.16 12.69
CA LYS A 189 22.40 7.73 11.37
C LYS A 189 21.14 7.87 10.50
N ARG A 190 21.24 8.77 9.53
CA ARG A 190 20.23 8.98 8.49
C ARG A 190 20.88 8.90 7.12
N TYR A 191 20.13 8.41 6.12
CA TYR A 191 20.59 8.26 4.75
C TYR A 191 19.49 8.66 3.77
N LEU A 192 19.85 9.23 2.62
CA LEU A 192 18.89 9.57 1.57
C LEU A 192 18.54 8.31 0.74
N LEU A 193 17.40 7.69 1.07
CA LEU A 193 16.87 6.55 0.33
C LEU A 193 16.01 7.08 -0.84
N ARG A 194 16.66 7.25 -2.01
CA ARG A 194 15.97 7.68 -3.24
C ARG A 194 14.82 6.72 -3.54
N GLY A 195 13.68 7.27 -3.94
CA GLY A 195 12.42 6.52 -4.14
C GLY A 195 11.55 6.40 -2.89
N GLN A 196 12.09 6.63 -1.68
CA GLN A 196 11.29 6.66 -0.44
C GLN A 196 11.04 8.07 0.09
N SER A 197 12.01 8.98 -0.02
CA SER A 197 11.87 10.38 0.43
C SER A 197 12.98 11.25 -0.15
N ASP A 198 12.68 12.53 -0.35
CA ASP A 198 13.67 13.57 -0.66
C ASP A 198 14.49 14.01 0.57
N LYS A 199 14.10 13.56 1.77
CA LYS A 199 14.78 13.87 3.03
C LYS A 199 15.51 12.64 3.57
N PRO A 200 16.67 12.80 4.24
CA PRO A 200 17.36 11.69 4.88
C PRO A 200 16.50 10.95 5.91
N LEU A 201 16.37 9.64 5.75
CA LEU A 201 15.58 8.75 6.60
C LEU A 201 16.49 7.99 7.57
N ARG A 202 15.97 7.67 8.76
CA ARG A 202 16.69 6.88 9.77
C ARG A 202 17.03 5.49 9.24
N VAL A 203 18.29 5.11 9.34
CA VAL A 203 18.76 3.76 9.00
C VAL A 203 19.55 3.19 10.18
N CYS A 204 19.60 1.87 10.30
CA CYS A 204 20.52 1.26 11.24
C CYS A 204 21.97 1.47 10.79
N LEU A 205 22.92 1.32 11.72
CA LEU A 205 24.34 1.50 11.43
C LEU A 205 24.82 0.56 10.32
N GLN A 206 24.38 -0.71 10.34
CA GLN A 206 24.73 -1.67 9.30
C GLN A 206 24.29 -1.21 7.90
N CYS A 207 23.02 -0.82 7.72
CA CYS A 207 22.56 -0.32 6.43
C CYS A 207 23.25 0.99 6.03
N PHE A 208 23.57 1.87 6.99
CA PHE A 208 24.32 3.09 6.70
C PHE A 208 25.69 2.79 6.10
N ASP A 209 26.41 1.82 6.68
CA ASP A 209 27.73 1.40 6.20
C ASP A 209 27.64 0.72 4.83
N GLU A 210 26.67 -0.17 4.64
CA GLU A 210 26.40 -0.83 3.34
C GLU A 210 26.12 0.20 2.23
N LEU A 211 25.19 1.13 2.47
CA LEU A 211 24.81 2.16 1.51
C LEU A 211 25.98 3.10 1.16
N ASN A 212 26.83 3.44 2.13
CA ASN A 212 28.03 4.23 1.86
C ASN A 212 29.07 3.47 1.05
N ARG A 213 29.24 2.15 1.29
CA ARG A 213 30.12 1.31 0.47
C ARG A 213 29.62 1.19 -0.97
N GLU A 214 28.31 1.05 -1.15
CA GLU A 214 27.68 1.05 -2.47
C GLU A 214 27.92 2.38 -3.20
N ARG A 215 27.75 3.51 -2.50
CA ARG A 215 28.02 4.84 -3.05
C ARG A 215 29.49 5.07 -3.42
N ALA A 216 30.42 4.51 -2.64
CA ALA A 216 31.85 4.67 -2.84
C ALA A 216 32.43 3.72 -3.91
N ARG A 217 31.65 2.74 -4.38
CA ARG A 217 32.09 1.81 -5.43
C ARG A 217 32.25 2.60 -6.75
N PRO A 218 33.42 2.55 -7.42
CA PRO A 218 33.58 3.14 -8.73
C PRO A 218 32.54 2.55 -9.68
N GLN A 219 31.69 3.38 -10.27
CA GLN A 219 30.75 2.96 -11.31
C GLN A 219 31.57 2.53 -12.53
N ALA A 220 31.78 1.23 -12.70
CA ALA A 220 32.16 0.70 -13.99
C ALA A 220 30.95 0.80 -14.93
N GLN A 221 30.91 1.89 -15.70
CA GLN A 221 30.17 2.14 -16.94
C GLN A 221 28.63 2.24 -16.89
N ALA A 222 28.13 3.48 -16.99
CA ALA A 222 26.91 3.85 -17.74
C ALA A 222 27.07 5.29 -18.30
N PRO A 223 26.52 5.63 -19.49
CA PRO A 223 26.85 6.85 -20.24
C PRO A 223 26.22 8.12 -19.66
N PRO A 224 26.76 9.32 -19.99
CA PRO A 224 26.49 10.54 -19.24
C PRO A 224 25.14 11.17 -19.63
N ALA A 225 24.27 11.38 -18.63
CA ALA A 225 23.16 12.32 -18.73
C ALA A 225 23.62 13.68 -18.17
N THR A 226 23.76 14.65 -19.07
CA THR A 226 24.04 16.07 -18.81
C THR A 226 22.98 16.72 -17.92
N THR A 227 23.39 17.34 -16.81
CA THR A 227 22.67 18.47 -16.20
C THR A 227 23.64 19.51 -15.60
N PRO A 228 23.30 20.81 -15.63
CA PRO A 228 24.17 21.92 -15.22
C PRO A 228 24.03 22.25 -13.70
N PRO A 229 24.89 23.13 -13.14
CA PRO A 229 25.10 23.24 -11.70
C PRO A 229 24.16 24.26 -11.06
N VAL A 230 23.65 23.95 -9.86
CA VAL A 230 23.08 24.96 -8.94
C VAL A 230 23.83 24.96 -7.63
N LYS A 231 24.08 26.20 -7.18
CA LYS A 231 25.05 26.62 -6.18
C LYS A 231 24.64 26.22 -4.76
N ALA A 232 25.68 26.04 -3.93
CA ALA A 232 25.59 25.92 -2.49
C ALA A 232 25.25 27.27 -1.85
N ASP A 233 24.41 27.24 -0.81
CA ASP A 233 24.50 28.20 0.29
C ASP A 233 24.11 27.54 1.62
N ALA A 234 24.73 28.05 2.67
CA ALA A 234 24.96 27.43 3.96
C ALA A 234 23.89 27.73 5.01
N SER A 235 23.89 26.86 6.03
CA SER A 235 23.58 27.10 7.45
C SER A 235 22.20 27.64 7.85
N GLY A 236 21.49 26.82 8.62
CA GLY A 236 20.42 27.24 9.52
C GLY A 236 20.15 26.15 10.56
N SER A 237 20.67 26.33 11.77
CA SER A 237 20.35 25.51 12.94
C SER A 237 18.90 25.74 13.36
N GLY A 238 18.16 24.67 13.61
CA GLY A 238 16.85 24.73 14.23
C GLY A 238 16.42 23.32 14.61
N GLY A 239 16.54 23.01 15.90
CA GLY A 239 15.85 21.85 16.44
C GLY A 239 14.35 22.15 16.47
N ASP A 240 13.54 21.17 16.10
CA ASP A 240 12.33 20.95 16.86
C ASP A 240 11.83 19.51 16.76
N SER A 241 11.32 19.09 17.90
CA SER A 241 10.56 17.89 18.20
C SER A 241 9.21 17.89 17.47
N SER A 242 8.84 16.77 16.85
CA SER A 242 7.43 16.42 16.74
C SER A 242 7.23 14.99 17.24
N ALA A 243 6.63 14.91 18.41
CA ALA A 243 6.05 13.70 18.95
C ALA A 243 4.71 13.50 18.25
N ASP A 244 4.56 12.41 17.52
CA ASP A 244 3.23 11.94 17.12
C ASP A 244 2.64 11.19 18.33
N GLU A 245 1.88 11.91 19.14
CA GLU A 245 0.93 11.34 20.08
C GLU A 245 -0.37 11.09 19.32
N ASP A 246 -0.71 9.81 19.11
CA ASP A 246 -2.06 9.37 18.77
C ASP A 246 -2.52 8.50 19.95
N SER A 247 -3.14 9.15 20.94
CA SER A 247 -4.12 8.55 21.84
C SER A 247 -5.49 8.87 21.25
N ASP A 248 -6.26 7.83 20.97
CA ASP A 248 -7.67 7.74 21.37
C ASP A 248 -8.10 6.29 21.14
N ASP A 249 -8.42 5.70 22.29
CA ASP A 249 -9.01 4.41 22.53
C ASP A 249 -10.53 4.57 22.44
N GLU A 250 -11.17 3.79 21.58
CA GLU A 250 -12.55 3.35 21.78
C GLU A 250 -12.64 1.95 21.19
N GLY A 251 -12.86 0.98 22.07
CA GLY A 251 -13.03 -0.41 21.74
C GLY A 251 -14.37 -0.62 21.04
N VAL A 252 -14.39 -1.46 20.01
CA VAL A 252 -15.63 -2.04 19.50
C VAL A 252 -15.42 -3.55 19.52
N THR A 253 -16.19 -4.20 20.38
CA THR A 253 -16.28 -5.66 20.49
C THR A 253 -16.92 -6.22 19.23
N ALA A 254 -16.35 -7.32 18.72
CA ALA A 254 -16.88 -8.03 17.57
C ALA A 254 -18.06 -8.90 17.98
N GLU A 255 -19.27 -8.43 17.72
CA GLU A 255 -20.43 -9.28 17.46
C GLU A 255 -20.96 -8.89 16.07
N GLU A 256 -20.45 -9.56 15.03
CA GLU A 256 -20.78 -9.24 13.63
C GLU A 256 -22.06 -9.97 13.20
N ASN A 257 -23.04 -9.19 12.77
CA ASN A 257 -24.33 -9.63 12.27
C ASN A 257 -24.17 -10.17 10.82
N HIS A 258 -24.82 -11.28 10.46
CA HIS A 258 -24.63 -11.99 9.18
C HIS A 258 -24.85 -11.11 7.92
N ASP A 259 -25.67 -10.07 8.02
CA ASP A 259 -25.93 -9.12 6.93
C ASP A 259 -24.79 -8.10 6.71
N GLU A 260 -23.95 -7.87 7.73
CA GLU A 260 -22.81 -6.94 7.66
C GLU A 260 -21.66 -7.53 6.84
N TYR A 261 -21.49 -8.86 6.86
CA TYR A 261 -20.48 -9.57 6.10
C TYR A 261 -20.69 -9.45 4.59
N LYS A 262 -21.95 -9.52 4.12
CA LYS A 262 -22.29 -9.30 2.71
C LYS A 262 -22.03 -7.87 2.23
N LEU A 263 -22.09 -6.87 3.12
CA LEU A 263 -21.85 -5.47 2.77
C LEU A 263 -20.35 -5.16 2.66
N ASN A 264 -19.49 -5.93 3.33
CA ASN A 264 -18.04 -5.72 3.38
C ASN A 264 -17.26 -6.55 2.34
N CYS A 265 -17.92 -7.49 1.64
CA CYS A 265 -17.32 -8.28 0.57
C CYS A 265 -16.84 -7.36 -0.56
N PRO A 266 -15.64 -7.59 -1.13
CA PRO A 266 -15.15 -6.77 -2.22
C PRO A 266 -16.06 -6.82 -3.44
N LYS A 267 -16.10 -5.71 -4.16
CA LYS A 267 -16.86 -5.56 -5.40
C LYS A 267 -15.86 -5.30 -6.52
N PHE A 268 -15.81 -6.19 -7.51
CA PHE A 268 -15.06 -5.98 -8.75
C PHE A 268 -16.00 -5.68 -9.90
N TYR A 269 -15.70 -4.60 -10.63
CA TYR A 269 -16.52 -4.05 -11.68
C TYR A 269 -16.02 -4.52 -13.04
N GLY A 270 -16.87 -5.25 -13.79
CA GLY A 270 -16.59 -5.65 -15.17
C GLY A 270 -16.68 -7.15 -15.45
N ASP A 271 -16.66 -8.01 -14.42
CA ASP A 271 -16.76 -9.46 -14.59
C ASP A 271 -18.20 -9.96 -14.84
N SER A 272 -19.21 -9.11 -14.63
CA SER A 272 -20.62 -9.51 -14.49
C SER A 272 -21.40 -9.73 -15.79
N GLU A 273 -20.85 -9.46 -16.98
CA GLU A 273 -21.64 -9.58 -18.24
C GLU A 273 -21.60 -10.99 -18.88
N LYS A 274 -20.84 -11.96 -18.36
CA LYS A 274 -20.82 -13.33 -18.94
C LYS A 274 -21.94 -14.25 -18.47
N THR A 275 -22.67 -13.91 -17.40
CA THR A 275 -23.70 -14.77 -16.82
C THR A 275 -25.12 -14.52 -17.33
N GLU A 276 -25.36 -13.46 -18.11
CA GLU A 276 -26.72 -13.18 -18.64
C GLU A 276 -27.00 -13.74 -20.03
N GLU A 277 -25.98 -14.14 -20.81
CA GLU A 277 -26.19 -14.69 -22.15
C GLU A 277 -26.53 -16.19 -22.18
N THR A 278 -26.24 -16.96 -21.11
CA THR A 278 -26.56 -18.39 -21.06
C THR A 278 -27.98 -18.70 -20.61
N ASN A 279 -28.68 -17.76 -19.97
CA ASN A 279 -30.06 -17.98 -19.48
C ASN A 279 -31.16 -17.65 -20.49
N ASN A 280 -30.83 -17.06 -21.65
CA ASN A 280 -31.81 -16.73 -22.69
C ASN A 280 -31.84 -17.73 -23.86
N HIS A 281 -31.03 -18.79 -23.85
CA HIS A 281 -31.04 -19.81 -24.92
C HIS A 281 -31.69 -21.15 -24.55
N SER A 282 -32.19 -21.32 -23.31
CA SER A 282 -32.81 -22.58 -22.86
C SER A 282 -34.35 -22.55 -22.78
N SER A 283 -35.04 -21.53 -23.31
CA SER A 283 -36.51 -21.45 -23.27
C SER A 283 -37.21 -21.51 -24.63
N LYS A 284 -36.54 -21.99 -25.68
CA LYS A 284 -37.20 -22.28 -26.97
C LYS A 284 -36.76 -23.64 -27.50
N ASP A 285 -37.20 -24.71 -26.87
CA ASP A 285 -37.39 -26.02 -27.52
C ASP A 285 -38.18 -26.95 -26.59
N SER A 286 -39.49 -26.72 -26.51
CA SER A 286 -40.48 -27.69 -26.00
C SER A 286 -41.88 -27.23 -26.42
N ALA A 287 -42.14 -27.28 -27.71
CA ALA A 287 -43.49 -27.22 -28.27
C ALA A 287 -43.52 -27.84 -29.67
N LYS A 288 -43.49 -29.18 -29.73
CA LYS A 288 -44.24 -29.97 -30.72
C LYS A 288 -44.26 -31.44 -30.34
#